data_AF-A0A0R1QTI4-F1
#
_entry.id   AF-A0A0R1QTI4-F1
#
_cell.length_a   1.000
_cell.length_b   1.000
_cell.length_c   1.000
_cell.angle_alpha   90.00
_cell.angle_beta   90.00
_cell.angle_gamma   90.00
#
_symmetry.space_group_name_H-M   'P 1'
#
loop_
_entity.id
_entity.type
_entity.pdbx_description
1 polymer ?
#
loop_
_entity_poly.entity_id
_entity_poly.type
_entity_poly.pdbx_seq_one_letter_code
_entity_poly.pdbx_strand_id
1 'polypeptide(L)' 'MKDSSELIADLKAERAEISDRSWKLAKFLDSHAIEISGDQQSAMRRQWVAMNAYTTALDERVKDLEVEIDD' A
#
# COMPACT_ATOMS: atom_id res chain seq x y z
N MET A 1 14.03 16.22 -14.38
CA MET A 1 13.41 16.45 -13.06
C MET A 1 11.92 16.22 -13.30
N LYS A 2 11.28 15.25 -12.64
CA LYS A 2 9.81 15.11 -12.76
C LYS A 2 9.18 16.37 -12.18
N ASP A 3 8.13 16.87 -12.82
CA ASP A 3 7.31 17.94 -12.24
C ASP A 3 6.61 17.40 -10.98
N SER A 4 6.41 18.24 -9.96
CA SER A 4 5.78 17.84 -8.69
C SER A 4 4.39 17.23 -8.92
N SER A 5 3.68 17.67 -9.96
CA SER A 5 2.41 17.08 -10.41
C SER A 5 2.55 15.63 -10.90
N GLU A 6 3.59 15.32 -11.69
CA GLU A 6 3.86 13.95 -12.15
C GLU A 6 4.25 13.03 -10.98
N LEU A 7 5.04 13.55 -10.04
CA LEU A 7 5.41 12.79 -8.84
C LEU A 7 4.18 12.45 -7.98
N ILE A 8 3.27 13.41 -7.76
CA ILE A 8 2.03 13.16 -7.00
C ILE A 8 1.16 12.12 -7.71
N ALA A 9 1.04 12.21 -9.04
CA ALA A 9 0.27 11.23 -9.82
C ALA A 9 0.85 9.81 -9.69
N ASP A 10 2.18 9.68 -9.78
CA ASP A 10 2.88 8.42 -9.62
C ASP A 10 2.68 7.83 -8.21
N LEU A 11 2.81 8.64 -7.15
CA LEU A 11 2.62 8.19 -5.77
C LEU A 11 1.16 7.76 -5.51
N LYS A 12 0.18 8.46 -6.09
CA LYS A 12 -1.24 8.06 -6.01
C LYS A 12 -1.49 6.73 -6.72
N ALA A 13 -0.88 6.52 -7.88
CA ALA A 13 -0.97 5.27 -8.63
C ALA A 13 -0.33 4.10 -7.86
N GLU A 14 0.86 4.31 -7.30
CA GLU A 14 1.54 3.33 -6.46
C GLU A 14 0.71 2.98 -5.22
N ARG A 15 0.16 3.98 -4.53
CA ARG A 15 -0.72 3.76 -3.37
C ARG A 15 -1.93 2.90 -3.75
N ALA A 16 -2.55 3.17 -4.90
CA ALA A 16 -3.69 2.39 -5.39
C ALA A 16 -3.30 0.94 -5.70
N GLU A 17 -2.15 0.72 -6.34
CA GLU A 17 -1.64 -0.61 -6.64
C GLU A 17 -1.34 -1.41 -5.37
N ILE A 18 -0.66 -0.82 -4.38
CA ILE A 18 -0.36 -1.49 -3.11
C ILE A 18 -1.65 -1.78 -2.33
N SER A 19 -2.64 -0.88 -2.37
CA SER A 19 -3.95 -1.08 -1.74
C SER A 19 -4.70 -2.28 -2.35
N ASP A 20 -4.72 -2.39 -3.69
CA ASP A 20 -5.32 -3.54 -4.38
C ASP A 20 -4.61 -4.86 -4.04
N ARG A 21 -3.27 -4.86 -4.04
CA ARG A 21 -2.49 -6.04 -3.64
C ARG A 21 -2.73 -6.41 -2.17
N SER A 22 -2.85 -5.43 -1.27
CA SER A 22 -3.15 -5.64 0.15
C SER A 22 -4.52 -6.29 0.34
N TRP A 23 -5.52 -5.79 -0.40
CA TRP A 23 -6.87 -6.36 -0.40
C TRP A 23 -6.89 -7.80 -0.93
N LYS A 24 -6.17 -8.08 -2.03
CA LYS A 24 -6.04 -9.44 -2.57
C LYS A 24 -5.39 -10.40 -1.57
N LEU A 25 -4.36 -9.95 -0.85
CA LEU A 25 -3.71 -10.74 0.19
C LEU A 25 -4.64 -11.02 1.38
N ALA A 26 -5.39 -10.01 1.84
CA ALA A 26 -6.39 -10.18 2.89
C ALA A 26 -7.48 -11.18 2.48
N LYS A 27 -8.00 -11.08 1.26
CA LYS A 27 -8.98 -12.01 0.72
C LYS A 27 -8.42 -13.43 0.59
N PHE A 28 -7.17 -13.58 0.14
CA PHE A 28 -6.51 -14.87 0.07
C PHE A 28 -6.41 -15.51 1.45
N LEU A 29 -5.94 -14.77 2.45
CA LEU A 29 -5.83 -15.23 3.84
C LEU A 29 -7.18 -15.65 4.42
N ASP A 30 -8.25 -14.90 4.12
CA ASP A 30 -9.61 -15.21 4.58
C ASP A 30 -10.14 -16.51 3.94
N SER A 31 -9.91 -16.68 2.63
CA SER A 31 -10.44 -17.85 1.89
C SER A 31 -9.61 -19.12 2.06
N HIS A 32 -8.31 -19.02 2.35
CA HIS A 32 -7.37 -20.16 2.34
C HIS A 32 -6.74 -20.43 3.72
N ALA A 33 -7.27 -19.87 4.80
CA ALA A 33 -6.69 -19.99 6.15
C ALA A 33 -6.44 -21.45 6.60
N ILE A 34 -7.20 -22.43 6.08
CA ILE A 34 -7.06 -23.84 6.44
C ILE A 34 -6.05 -24.57 5.52
N GLU A 35 -5.75 -24.02 4.34
CA GLU A 35 -4.92 -24.64 3.31
C GLU A 35 -3.44 -24.28 3.43
N ILE A 36 -3.11 -23.20 4.13
CA ILE A 36 -1.74 -22.72 4.33
C ILE A 36 -1.27 -22.92 5.77
N SER A 37 0.02 -23.21 5.94
CA SER A 37 0.61 -23.46 7.27
C SER A 37 0.57 -22.21 8.15
N GLY A 38 0.67 -22.39 9.47
CA GLY A 38 0.71 -21.27 10.42
C GLY A 38 1.86 -20.28 10.16
N ASP A 39 3.02 -20.78 9.69
CA ASP A 39 4.15 -19.93 9.32
C ASP A 39 3.87 -19.10 8.06
N GLN A 40 3.23 -19.71 7.06
CA GLN A 40 2.80 -19.01 5.84
C GLN A 40 1.76 -17.93 6.17
N GLN A 41 0.77 -18.27 6.99
CA GLN A 41 -0.23 -17.31 7.47
C GLN A 41 0.44 -16.14 8.20
N SER A 42 1.39 -16.42 9.07
CA SER A 42 2.10 -15.40 9.84
C SER A 42 2.95 -14.49 8.94
N ALA A 43 3.65 -15.05 7.95
CA ALA A 43 4.42 -14.29 6.98
C ALA A 43 3.53 -13.38 6.14
N MET A 44 2.41 -13.91 5.63
CA MET A 44 1.44 -13.15 4.85
C MET A 44 0.75 -12.06 5.67
N ARG A 45 0.42 -12.30 6.95
CA ARG A 45 -0.12 -11.26 7.84
C ARG A 45 0.87 -10.12 8.08
N ARG A 46 2.16 -10.43 8.26
CA ARG A 46 3.21 -9.39 8.36
C ARG A 46 3.32 -8.58 7.07
N GLN A 47 3.25 -9.25 5.92
CA GLN A 47 3.28 -8.57 4.62
C GLN A 47 2.06 -7.65 4.45
N TRP A 48 0.86 -8.12 4.80
CA TRP A 48 -0.36 -7.31 4.79
C TRP A 48 -0.24 -6.06 5.67
N VAL A 49 0.29 -6.19 6.90
CA VAL A 49 0.54 -5.05 7.79
C VAL A 49 1.56 -4.08 7.20
N ALA A 50 2.66 -4.58 6.63
CA ALA A 50 3.68 -3.74 6.00
C ALA A 50 3.12 -2.95 4.80
N MET A 51 2.28 -3.58 3.99
CA MET A 51 1.64 -2.92 2.84
C MET A 51 0.69 -1.81 3.31
N ASN A 52 -0.10 -2.04 4.36
CA ASN A 52 -0.97 -1.00 4.91
C ASN A 52 -0.16 0.18 5.46
N ALA A 53 0.91 -0.08 6.20
CA ALA A 53 1.80 0.96 6.69
C ALA A 53 2.42 1.77 5.54
N TYR A 54 2.83 1.10 4.45
CA TYR A 54 3.37 1.77 3.28
C TYR A 54 2.32 2.62 2.55
N THR A 55 1.07 2.14 2.44
CA THR A 55 -0.02 2.96 1.87
C THR A 55 -0.32 4.20 2.69
N THR A 56 -0.19 4.14 4.01
CA THR A 56 -0.30 5.32 4.88
C THR A 56 0.84 6.31 4.63
N ALA A 57 2.08 5.83 4.55
CA ALA A 57 3.24 6.69 4.27
C ALA A 57 3.14 7.37 2.89
N LEU A 58 2.63 6.67 1.88
CA LEU A 58 2.36 7.26 0.56
C LEU A 58 1.29 8.35 0.63
N ASP A 59 0.23 8.15 1.43
CA ASP A 59 -0.83 9.13 1.61
C ASP A 59 -0.32 10.41 2.30
N GLU A 60 0.52 10.26 3.33
CA GLU A 60 1.19 11.38 4.00
C GLU A 60 2.11 12.14 3.04
N ARG A 61 2.94 11.42 2.27
CA ARG A 61 3.84 12.06 1.31
C ARG A 61 3.10 12.80 0.19
N VAL A 62 1.98 12.26 -0.28
CA VAL A 62 1.12 12.94 -1.26
C VAL A 62 0.57 14.24 -0.68
N LYS A 63 0.08 14.23 0.56
CA LYS A 63 -0.43 15.44 1.24
C LYS A 63 0.64 16.50 1.41
N ASP A 64 1.85 16.11 1.84
CA ASP A 64 2.96 17.05 1.99
C ASP A 64 3.28 17.74 0.66
N LEU A 65 3.34 16.98 -0.43
CA LEU A 65 3.61 17.51 -1.77
C LEU A 65 2.47 18.38 -2.31
N GLU A 66 1.22 18.05 -2.00
CA GLU A 66 0.07 18.89 -2.38
C GLU A 66 0.11 20.25 -1.65
N VAL A 67 0.50 20.27 -0.38
CA VAL A 67 0.69 21.53 0.38
C VAL A 67 1.85 22.36 -0.19
N GLU A 68 2.99 21.73 -0.52
CA GLU A 68 4.16 22.42 -1.09
C GLU A 68 3.89 23.08 -2.46
N ILE A 69 2.89 22.62 -3.22
CA ILE A 69 2.51 23.19 -4.52
C ILE A 69 1.55 24.38 -4.37
N ASP A 70 0.75 24.39 -3.30
CA ASP A 70 -0.26 25.44 -3.05
C ASP A 70 0.34 26.72 -2.42
N ASP A 71 1.58 26.68 -1.92
CA ASP A 71 2.37 27.80 -1.35
C ASP A 71 3.21 28.55 -2.40
#